data_AF-D2W6I3-F1
#
_entry.id   AF-D2W6I3-F1
#
_cell.length_a   1.000
_cell.length_b   1.000
_cell.length_c   1.000
_cell.angle_alpha   90.00
_cell.angle_beta   90.00
_cell.angle_gamma   90.00
#
_symmetry.space_group_name_H-M   'P 1'
#
loop_
_entity.id
_entity.type
_entity.pdbx_description
1 polymer ?
#
loop_
_entity_poly.entity_id
_entity_poly.type
_entity_poly.pdbx_seq_one_letter_code
_entity_poly.pdbx_strand_id
1 'polypeptide(L)'
;MSIIHGNDSNLIEKSIEITKSTETRLVDASLTYDYFPKGEKDIWGEQVDYRPTNSWNEKLSDVSVTEIVESQMINTVSPTILASELFEIMKPSYDDSQDLEENDIHHSVRFGHSFIINVTSHEGQFETSGKSDSHIQTNTSKASLNMLTRSCSEYYARNGILVNSVDTGWVSSALPAYRAPPLTDLDAAFRVLHPILSGSFKYGKLYKNYKEVDW
;
A
#
# COMPACT_ATOMS: atom_id res chain seq x y z
N MET A 1 -44.16 -15.74 14.16
CA MET A 1 -42.98 -14.88 14.37
C MET A 1 -43.06 -13.74 13.38
N SER A 2 -43.46 -12.56 13.86
CA SER A 2 -43.65 -11.36 13.05
C SER A 2 -42.27 -10.80 12.68
N ILE A 3 -42.02 -10.69 11.37
CA ILE A 3 -40.85 -10.05 10.79
C ILE A 3 -41.04 -8.55 10.94
N ILE A 4 -40.09 -7.90 11.60
CA ILE A 4 -40.02 -6.47 11.86
C ILE A 4 -40.13 -5.71 10.52
N HIS A 5 -41.30 -5.19 10.19
CA HIS A 5 -41.50 -4.21 9.11
C HIS A 5 -41.34 -2.81 9.70
N GLY A 6 -40.09 -2.42 9.94
CA GLY A 6 -39.73 -1.09 10.43
C GLY A 6 -39.20 -0.20 9.29
N ASN A 7 -40.09 0.53 8.63
CA ASN A 7 -39.81 1.82 7.97
C ASN A 7 -38.59 1.92 7.02
N ASP A 8 -38.41 0.98 6.08
CA ASP A 8 -37.33 0.98 5.08
C ASP A 8 -37.29 2.21 4.15
N SER A 9 -38.42 2.90 3.95
CA SER A 9 -38.51 4.11 3.13
C SER A 9 -37.62 5.25 3.65
N ASN A 10 -37.42 5.31 4.97
CA ASN A 10 -36.64 6.36 5.62
C ASN A 10 -35.13 6.20 5.39
N LEU A 11 -34.63 4.97 5.30
CA LEU A 11 -33.19 4.71 5.09
C LEU A 11 -32.76 4.96 3.66
N ILE A 12 -33.61 4.63 2.67
CA ILE A 12 -33.32 4.89 1.26
C ILE A 12 -33.25 6.40 1.00
N GLU A 13 -34.24 7.16 1.47
CA GLU A 13 -34.27 8.62 1.31
C GLU A 13 -33.06 9.28 1.98
N LYS A 14 -32.73 8.89 3.22
CA LYS A 14 -31.55 9.39 3.93
C LYS A 14 -30.24 9.06 3.23
N SER A 15 -30.12 7.85 2.67
CA SER A 15 -28.91 7.44 1.93
C SER A 15 -28.72 8.28 0.67
N ILE A 16 -29.81 8.57 -0.04
CA ILE A 16 -29.79 9.45 -1.23
C ILE A 16 -29.43 10.88 -0.83
N GLU A 17 -29.99 11.40 0.26
CA GLU A 17 -29.69 12.73 0.77
C GLU A 17 -28.22 12.88 1.14
N ILE A 18 -27.67 11.94 1.92
CA ILE A 18 -26.25 11.92 2.33
C ILE A 18 -25.33 11.83 1.12
N THR A 19 -25.65 10.97 0.14
CA THR A 19 -24.84 10.83 -1.08
C THR A 19 -24.81 12.13 -1.87
N LYS A 20 -25.93 12.85 -1.94
CA LYS A 20 -26.01 14.15 -2.64
C LYS A 20 -25.34 15.29 -1.86
N SER A 21 -25.34 15.23 -0.53
CA SER A 21 -24.77 16.26 0.34
C SER A 21 -23.30 16.04 0.69
N THR A 22 -22.70 14.93 0.22
CA THR A 22 -21.26 14.70 0.35
C THR A 22 -20.52 15.69 -0.54
N GLU A 23 -20.40 16.93 -0.08
CA GLU A 23 -19.43 17.89 -0.56
C GLU A 23 -18.05 17.39 -0.15
N THR A 24 -17.08 17.47 -1.08
CA THR A 24 -15.67 17.26 -0.77
C THR A 24 -15.32 18.21 0.37
N ARG A 25 -15.19 17.68 1.59
CA ARG A 25 -14.56 18.41 2.69
C ARG A 25 -13.11 18.59 2.31
N LEU A 26 -12.84 19.62 1.51
CA LEU A 26 -11.51 20.14 1.33
C LEU A 26 -11.05 20.55 2.72
N VAL A 27 -9.90 20.04 3.13
CA VAL A 27 -9.24 20.46 4.36
C VAL A 27 -9.20 21.98 4.32
N ASP A 28 -9.80 22.63 5.31
CA ASP A 28 -9.78 24.08 5.39
C ASP A 28 -8.31 24.52 5.40
N ALA A 29 -7.87 25.16 4.32
CA ALA A 29 -6.52 25.65 4.14
C ALA A 29 -6.20 26.79 5.14
N SER A 30 -7.15 27.18 6.00
CA SER A 30 -6.89 27.97 7.21
C SER A 30 -6.16 27.17 8.30
N LEU A 31 -5.15 26.37 7.91
CA LEU A 31 -4.21 25.78 8.84
C LEU A 31 -3.44 26.91 9.52
N THR A 32 -3.82 27.21 10.76
CA THR A 32 -3.17 28.24 11.55
C THR A 32 -1.72 27.83 11.83
N TYR A 33 -0.83 28.82 11.94
CA TYR A 33 0.58 28.61 12.35
C TYR A 33 0.70 27.91 13.72
N ASP A 34 -0.40 27.77 14.46
CA ASP A 34 -0.45 27.09 15.75
C ASP A 34 -0.20 25.58 15.64
N TYR A 35 -0.69 24.94 14.57
CA TYR A 35 -0.52 23.48 14.37
C TYR A 35 0.66 23.13 13.45
N PHE A 36 1.06 24.06 12.58
CA PHE A 36 2.17 23.91 11.63
C PHE A 36 3.13 25.10 11.77
N PRO A 37 3.94 25.15 12.84
CA PRO A 37 4.82 26.28 13.09
C PRO A 37 5.88 26.39 11.99
N LYS A 38 6.04 27.62 11.50
CA LYS A 38 6.91 27.91 10.36
C LYS A 38 8.38 27.61 10.70
N GLY A 39 9.00 26.75 9.91
CA GLY A 39 10.43 26.45 10.01
C GLY A 39 10.77 25.36 11.03
N GLU A 40 9.77 24.85 11.76
CA GLU A 40 9.94 23.63 12.55
C GLU A 40 9.79 22.41 11.65
N LYS A 41 10.81 21.55 11.70
CA LYS A 41 10.86 20.30 10.95
C LYS A 41 11.16 19.14 11.88
N ASP A 42 10.62 17.98 11.56
CA ASP A 42 10.96 16.75 12.26
C ASP A 42 12.39 16.28 11.89
N ILE A 43 12.77 15.11 12.42
CA ILE A 43 14.09 14.52 12.18
C ILE A 43 14.32 14.12 10.71
N TRP A 44 13.26 14.05 9.91
CA TRP A 44 13.27 13.72 8.48
C TRP A 44 13.27 14.98 7.61
N GLY A 45 13.15 16.17 8.20
CA GLY A 45 13.08 17.43 7.48
C GLY A 45 11.68 17.80 6.99
N GLU A 46 10.65 17.07 7.43
CA GLU A 46 9.24 17.32 7.10
C GLU A 46 8.62 18.32 8.08
N GLN A 47 7.60 19.05 7.63
CA GLN A 47 6.89 20.01 8.48
C GLN A 47 6.23 19.28 9.67
N VAL A 48 6.48 19.75 10.89
CA VAL A 48 5.85 19.16 12.08
C VAL A 48 4.34 19.44 12.08
N ASP A 49 3.56 18.40 12.38
CA ASP A 49 2.10 18.42 12.55
C ASP A 49 1.75 18.22 14.02
N TYR A 50 1.28 19.29 14.69
CA TYR A 50 0.86 19.24 16.10
C TYR A 50 -0.66 19.07 16.27
N ARG A 51 -1.41 18.73 15.20
CA ARG A 51 -2.86 18.52 15.33
C ARG A 51 -3.14 17.37 16.31
N PRO A 52 -4.13 17.53 17.23
CA PRO A 52 -4.50 16.46 18.15
C PRO A 52 -5.15 15.27 17.42
N THR A 53 -5.77 15.54 16.28
CA THR A 53 -6.42 14.57 15.40
C THR A 53 -6.01 14.79 13.96
N ASN A 54 -5.71 13.70 13.26
CA ASN A 54 -5.38 13.68 11.84
C ASN A 54 -5.83 12.35 11.22
N SER A 55 -5.63 12.20 9.92
CA SER A 55 -6.04 10.99 9.19
C SER A 55 -5.46 9.70 9.76
N TRP A 56 -4.40 9.80 10.55
CA TRP A 56 -3.83 8.66 11.22
C TRP A 56 -4.77 8.17 12.35
N ASN A 57 -5.27 9.02 13.24
CA ASN A 57 -6.12 8.56 14.35
C ASN A 57 -7.64 8.67 14.12
N GLU A 58 -8.08 9.12 12.95
CA GLU A 58 -9.49 9.23 12.56
C GLU A 58 -10.18 7.86 12.32
N LYS A 59 -11.50 7.83 12.56
CA LYS A 59 -12.39 6.71 12.20
C LYS A 59 -12.92 6.91 10.79
N LEU A 60 -13.42 5.84 10.16
CA LEU A 60 -13.97 5.89 8.80
C LEU A 60 -15.03 6.99 8.58
N SER A 61 -15.86 7.30 9.59
CA SER A 61 -16.87 8.36 9.49
C SER A 61 -16.28 9.77 9.44
N ASP A 62 -15.03 9.92 9.85
CA ASP A 62 -14.37 11.20 10.09
C ASP A 62 -13.29 11.50 9.03
N VAL A 63 -12.71 10.46 8.40
CA VAL A 63 -11.70 10.62 7.35
C VAL A 63 -12.27 11.36 6.15
N SER A 64 -11.56 12.40 5.71
CA SER A 64 -11.96 13.18 4.54
C SER A 64 -11.95 12.36 3.24
N VAL A 65 -12.85 12.69 2.31
CA VAL A 65 -12.86 12.07 0.97
C VAL A 65 -11.52 12.29 0.25
N THR A 66 -10.92 13.48 0.40
CA THR A 66 -9.62 13.81 -0.18
C THR A 66 -8.55 12.84 0.29
N GLU A 67 -8.43 12.63 1.60
CA GLU A 67 -7.44 11.72 2.18
C GLU A 67 -7.62 10.28 1.71
N ILE A 68 -8.86 9.80 1.61
CA ILE A 68 -9.18 8.45 1.09
C ILE A 68 -8.71 8.33 -0.37
N VAL A 69 -9.03 9.32 -1.20
CA VAL A 69 -8.67 9.33 -2.63
C VAL A 69 -7.16 9.45 -2.80
N GLU A 70 -6.50 10.37 -2.10
CA GLU A 70 -5.05 10.57 -2.18
C GLU A 70 -4.28 9.34 -1.71
N SER A 71 -4.69 8.72 -0.60
CA SER A 71 -4.08 7.49 -0.12
C SER A 71 -4.17 6.37 -1.16
N GLN A 72 -5.32 6.21 -1.83
CA GLN A 72 -5.46 5.22 -2.91
C GLN A 72 -4.63 5.59 -4.14
N MET A 73 -4.62 6.87 -4.52
CA MET A 73 -3.85 7.35 -5.66
C MET A 73 -2.36 7.09 -5.47
N ILE A 74 -1.82 7.48 -4.32
CA ILE A 74 -0.39 7.38 -4.00
C ILE A 74 0.03 5.92 -3.77
N ASN A 75 -0.71 5.17 -2.93
CA ASN A 75 -0.26 3.84 -2.52
C ASN A 75 -0.65 2.73 -3.48
N THR A 76 -1.62 2.93 -4.38
CA THR A 76 -2.15 1.87 -5.25
C THR A 76 -2.14 2.27 -6.73
N VAL A 77 -2.80 3.39 -7.08
CA VAL A 77 -3.01 3.75 -8.49
C VAL A 77 -1.69 4.09 -9.17
N SER A 78 -0.86 4.93 -8.54
CA SER A 78 0.46 5.29 -9.07
C SER A 78 1.36 4.05 -9.25
N PRO A 79 1.53 3.15 -8.26
CA PRO A 79 2.24 1.88 -8.47
C PRO A 79 1.66 1.01 -9.59
N THR A 80 0.33 0.95 -9.72
CA THR A 80 -0.34 0.17 -10.78
C THR A 80 -0.01 0.71 -12.16
N ILE A 81 -0.08 2.03 -12.34
CA ILE A 81 0.28 2.70 -13.60
C ILE A 81 1.76 2.44 -13.92
N LEU A 82 2.66 2.63 -12.94
CA LEU A 82 4.09 2.40 -13.15
C LEU A 82 4.39 0.96 -13.56
N ALA A 83 3.79 -0.03 -12.88
CA ALA A 83 3.98 -1.44 -13.26
C ALA A 83 3.49 -1.72 -14.69
N SER A 84 2.33 -1.16 -15.06
CA SER A 84 1.74 -1.30 -16.41
C SER A 84 2.60 -0.65 -17.50
N GLU A 85 2.98 0.61 -17.33
CA GLU A 85 3.70 1.40 -18.34
C GLU A 85 5.16 0.97 -18.51
N LEU A 86 5.79 0.50 -17.43
CA LEU A 86 7.19 0.04 -17.47
C LEU A 86 7.31 -1.43 -17.91
N PHE A 87 6.21 -2.14 -18.13
CA PHE A 87 6.19 -3.57 -18.43
C PHE A 87 7.14 -3.95 -19.58
N GLU A 88 7.03 -3.31 -20.74
CA GLU A 88 7.84 -3.66 -21.91
C GLU A 88 9.34 -3.38 -21.70
N ILE A 89 9.69 -2.27 -21.05
CA ILE A 89 11.10 -1.88 -20.84
C ILE A 89 11.78 -2.69 -19.74
N MET A 90 11.00 -3.27 -18.82
CA MET A 90 11.51 -4.09 -17.74
C MET A 90 11.75 -5.54 -18.16
N LYS A 91 11.27 -5.96 -19.34
CA LYS A 91 11.54 -7.30 -19.85
C LYS A 91 13.05 -7.46 -20.08
N PRO A 92 13.66 -8.53 -19.55
CA PRO A 92 15.05 -8.84 -19.86
C PRO A 92 15.16 -9.17 -21.36
N SER A 93 16.21 -8.66 -22.01
CA SER A 93 16.54 -9.08 -23.37
C SER A 93 17.14 -10.49 -23.33
N TYR A 94 16.56 -11.43 -24.05
CA TYR A 94 17.12 -12.76 -24.27
C TYR A 94 17.26 -13.05 -25.76
N ASP A 95 18.17 -13.95 -26.11
CA ASP A 95 18.40 -14.39 -27.48
C ASP A 95 17.30 -15.42 -27.86
N ASP A 96 16.39 -15.03 -28.76
CA ASP A 96 15.27 -15.84 -29.25
C ASP A 96 15.70 -17.12 -30.00
N SER A 97 17.00 -17.32 -30.24
CA SER A 97 17.53 -18.48 -30.96
C SER A 97 17.65 -19.77 -30.12
N GLN A 98 17.35 -19.73 -28.82
CA GLN A 98 17.31 -20.93 -27.98
C GLN A 98 15.88 -21.50 -27.92
N ASP A 99 15.75 -22.80 -28.19
CA ASP A 99 14.47 -23.54 -28.27
C ASP A 99 13.59 -23.26 -27.04
N LEU A 100 12.54 -22.45 -27.26
CA LEU A 100 11.56 -22.10 -26.24
C LEU A 100 10.66 -23.32 -25.98
N GLU A 101 10.81 -23.99 -24.83
CA GLU A 101 9.70 -24.76 -24.29
C GLU A 101 8.60 -23.76 -23.89
N GLU A 102 7.58 -23.60 -24.74
CA GLU A 102 6.45 -22.65 -24.60
C GLU A 102 5.72 -22.69 -23.24
N ASN A 103 5.99 -23.69 -22.39
CA ASN A 103 5.31 -23.92 -21.12
C ASN A 103 6.21 -23.83 -19.87
N ASP A 104 7.52 -23.57 -19.97
CA ASP A 104 8.34 -23.33 -18.77
C ASP A 104 8.24 -21.87 -18.34
N ILE A 105 7.36 -21.62 -17.35
CA ILE A 105 7.17 -20.29 -16.74
C ILE A 105 8.46 -19.72 -16.10
N HIS A 106 9.44 -20.58 -15.82
CA HIS A 106 10.72 -20.19 -15.24
C HIS A 106 11.81 -19.98 -16.29
N HIS A 107 11.52 -20.23 -17.58
CA HIS A 107 12.49 -20.09 -18.66
C HIS A 107 13.02 -18.65 -18.73
N SER A 108 12.14 -17.67 -18.95
CA SER A 108 12.51 -16.25 -19.07
C SER A 108 13.34 -15.78 -17.87
N VAL A 109 12.92 -16.15 -16.66
CA VAL A 109 13.59 -15.83 -15.39
C VAL A 109 15.03 -16.36 -15.29
N ARG A 110 15.33 -17.52 -15.92
CA ARG A 110 16.68 -18.12 -15.93
C ARG A 110 17.66 -17.39 -16.85
N PHE A 111 17.18 -16.79 -17.95
CA PHE A 111 18.04 -16.09 -18.92
C PHE A 111 18.26 -14.61 -18.58
N GLY A 112 17.39 -14.05 -17.74
CA GLY A 112 17.52 -12.72 -17.16
C GLY A 112 16.25 -12.38 -16.38
N HIS A 113 16.33 -11.46 -15.42
CA HIS A 113 15.12 -11.01 -14.74
C HIS A 113 15.27 -9.60 -14.18
N SER A 114 14.15 -8.90 -14.09
CA SER A 114 14.01 -7.64 -13.38
C SER A 114 13.04 -7.83 -12.20
N PHE A 115 12.98 -6.83 -11.32
CA PHE A 115 12.18 -6.89 -10.10
C PHE A 115 11.27 -5.68 -9.98
N ILE A 116 10.04 -5.92 -9.54
CA ILE A 116 9.17 -4.89 -8.98
C ILE A 116 8.94 -5.27 -7.51
N ILE A 117 9.43 -4.43 -6.59
CA ILE A 117 9.25 -4.64 -5.16
C ILE A 117 8.32 -3.57 -4.60
N ASN A 118 7.09 -3.95 -4.31
CA ASN A 118 6.10 -3.07 -3.69
C ASN A 118 6.36 -2.99 -2.18
N VAL A 119 6.59 -1.78 -1.67
CA VAL A 119 6.77 -1.55 -0.23
C VAL A 119 5.42 -1.42 0.45
N THR A 120 5.07 -2.46 1.19
CA THR A 120 3.81 -2.57 1.93
C THR A 120 4.06 -2.55 3.43
N SER A 121 3.06 -2.90 4.21
CA SER A 121 3.10 -2.89 5.66
C SER A 121 2.09 -3.87 6.25
N HIS A 122 2.11 -4.00 7.56
CA HIS A 122 1.08 -4.71 8.32
C HIS A 122 -0.34 -4.16 8.09
N GLU A 123 -0.50 -2.87 7.76
CA GLU A 123 -1.79 -2.26 7.43
C GLU A 123 -2.48 -2.95 6.24
N GLY A 124 -1.70 -3.44 5.28
CA GLY A 124 -2.20 -4.12 4.09
C GLY A 124 -2.51 -5.61 4.27
N GLN A 125 -2.21 -6.20 5.43
CA GLN A 125 -2.42 -7.64 5.63
C GLN A 125 -3.85 -7.98 6.03
N PHE A 126 -4.49 -9.00 5.49
CA PHE A 126 -5.87 -9.34 5.87
C PHE A 126 -5.91 -10.11 7.20
N GLU A 127 -5.12 -11.17 7.30
CA GLU A 127 -5.13 -12.10 8.44
C GLU A 127 -4.05 -11.71 9.45
N THR A 128 -4.31 -10.66 10.23
CA THR A 128 -3.32 -10.16 11.18
C THR A 128 -3.94 -9.64 12.48
N SER A 129 -3.28 -9.91 13.61
CA SER A 129 -3.75 -9.50 14.93
C SER A 129 -3.39 -8.03 15.20
N GLY A 130 -4.26 -7.31 15.91
CA GLY A 130 -3.94 -5.97 16.41
C GLY A 130 -4.20 -4.83 15.42
N LYS A 131 -4.97 -5.07 14.35
CA LYS A 131 -5.49 -3.99 13.52
C LYS A 131 -6.38 -3.05 14.32
N SER A 132 -6.12 -1.76 14.20
CA SER A 132 -7.03 -0.72 14.67
C SER A 132 -8.10 -0.43 13.62
N ASP A 133 -9.18 0.18 14.08
CA ASP A 133 -10.22 0.82 13.27
C ASP A 133 -9.84 2.27 12.85
N SER A 134 -8.58 2.67 13.07
CA SER A 134 -7.97 3.91 12.61
C SER A 134 -7.12 3.69 11.34
N HIS A 135 -6.70 4.77 10.66
CA HIS A 135 -5.91 4.73 9.41
C HIS A 135 -6.53 3.87 8.30
N ILE A 136 -7.86 3.81 8.20
CA ILE A 136 -8.57 2.90 7.29
C ILE A 136 -8.19 3.10 5.82
N GLN A 137 -7.86 4.33 5.42
CA GLN A 137 -7.38 4.67 4.08
C GLN A 137 -6.03 4.03 3.76
N THR A 138 -5.12 3.95 4.74
CA THR A 138 -3.82 3.25 4.59
C THR A 138 -4.04 1.75 4.54
N ASN A 139 -4.87 1.22 5.45
CA ASN A 139 -5.22 -0.20 5.47
C ASN A 139 -5.78 -0.67 4.12
N THR A 140 -6.78 0.04 3.60
CA THR A 140 -7.43 -0.30 2.33
C THR A 140 -6.51 -0.13 1.13
N SER A 141 -5.69 0.93 1.09
CA SER A 141 -4.77 1.17 -0.02
C SER A 141 -3.59 0.19 -0.03
N LYS A 142 -2.98 -0.13 1.13
CA LYS A 142 -1.93 -1.14 1.23
C LYS A 142 -2.43 -2.56 0.92
N ALA A 143 -3.67 -2.88 1.29
CA ALA A 143 -4.30 -4.15 0.91
C ALA A 143 -4.52 -4.23 -0.61
N SER A 144 -4.89 -3.12 -1.24
CA SER A 144 -5.02 -3.02 -2.70
C SER A 144 -3.66 -3.17 -3.41
N LEU A 145 -2.59 -2.56 -2.87
CA LEU A 145 -1.22 -2.75 -3.35
C LEU A 145 -0.74 -4.22 -3.24
N ASN A 146 -1.10 -4.89 -2.16
CA ASN A 146 -0.85 -6.32 -1.99
C ASN A 146 -1.60 -7.14 -3.05
N MET A 147 -2.85 -6.77 -3.35
CA MET A 147 -3.62 -7.41 -4.41
C MET A 147 -3.01 -7.19 -5.79
N LEU A 148 -2.51 -5.98 -6.11
CA LEU A 148 -1.76 -5.73 -7.34
C LEU A 148 -0.63 -6.76 -7.51
N THR A 149 0.19 -6.93 -6.48
CA THR A 149 1.29 -7.91 -6.48
C THR A 149 0.77 -9.32 -6.73
N ARG A 150 -0.24 -9.78 -5.97
CA ARG A 150 -0.81 -11.13 -6.15
C ARG A 150 -1.32 -11.34 -7.57
N SER A 151 -2.09 -10.39 -8.08
CA SER A 151 -2.82 -10.55 -9.34
C SER A 151 -1.93 -10.51 -10.57
N CYS A 152 -0.94 -9.61 -10.62
CA CYS A 152 -0.11 -9.46 -11.82
C CYS A 152 1.10 -10.40 -11.86
N SER A 153 1.58 -10.87 -10.71
CA SER A 153 2.90 -11.50 -10.58
C SER A 153 3.13 -12.69 -11.51
N GLU A 154 2.14 -13.56 -11.73
CA GLU A 154 2.33 -14.74 -12.58
C GLU A 154 2.50 -14.36 -14.06
N TYR A 155 1.72 -13.41 -14.55
CA TYR A 155 1.88 -12.91 -15.92
C TYR A 155 3.23 -12.21 -16.10
N TYR A 156 3.63 -11.40 -15.12
CA TYR A 156 4.91 -10.68 -15.14
C TYR A 156 6.10 -11.65 -15.06
N ALA A 157 6.01 -12.70 -14.24
CA ALA A 157 7.07 -13.70 -14.09
C ALA A 157 7.33 -14.47 -15.39
N ARG A 158 6.28 -14.82 -16.15
CA ARG A 158 6.42 -15.44 -17.48
C ARG A 158 7.19 -14.54 -18.46
N ASN A 159 7.16 -13.22 -18.24
CA ASN A 159 7.89 -12.23 -19.02
C ASN A 159 9.22 -11.80 -18.34
N GLY A 160 9.72 -12.56 -17.37
CA GLY A 160 11.00 -12.30 -16.71
C GLY A 160 10.98 -11.16 -15.67
N ILE A 161 9.80 -10.77 -15.18
CA ILE A 161 9.66 -9.69 -14.19
C ILE A 161 9.11 -10.28 -12.87
N LEU A 162 9.95 -10.27 -11.83
CA LEU A 162 9.62 -10.84 -10.52
C LEU A 162 8.97 -9.79 -9.62
N VAL A 163 7.64 -9.83 -9.51
CA VAL A 163 6.87 -8.89 -8.69
C VAL A 163 6.65 -9.46 -7.29
N ASN A 164 7.06 -8.75 -6.24
CA ASN A 164 6.87 -9.16 -4.85
C ASN A 164 6.51 -7.95 -3.97
N SER A 165 6.00 -8.22 -2.77
CA SER A 165 5.73 -7.22 -1.73
C SER A 165 6.62 -7.43 -0.52
N VAL A 166 7.01 -6.33 0.14
CA VAL A 166 7.82 -6.36 1.36
C VAL A 166 7.21 -5.45 2.42
N ASP A 167 6.91 -6.03 3.59
CA ASP A 167 6.67 -5.29 4.84
C ASP A 167 8.02 -5.02 5.52
N THR A 168 8.40 -3.74 5.56
CA THR A 168 9.66 -3.28 6.16
C THR A 168 9.66 -3.42 7.69
N GLY A 169 8.50 -3.58 8.31
CA GLY A 169 8.33 -3.54 9.75
C GLY A 169 8.26 -2.10 10.27
N TRP A 170 8.42 -1.96 11.58
CA TRP A 170 8.23 -0.69 12.26
C TRP A 170 9.51 0.15 12.27
N VAL A 171 9.60 1.07 11.29
CA VAL A 171 10.76 1.94 11.03
C VAL A 171 10.50 3.39 11.46
N SER A 172 9.26 3.86 11.30
CA SER A 172 8.83 5.20 11.67
C SER A 172 7.42 5.17 12.28
N SER A 173 7.05 6.26 12.95
CA SER A 173 5.71 6.43 13.53
C SER A 173 5.19 7.81 13.18
N ALA A 174 4.00 7.87 12.58
CA ALA A 174 3.28 9.12 12.32
C ALA A 174 2.52 9.65 13.56
N LEU A 175 2.35 8.80 14.58
CA LEU A 175 1.75 9.16 15.87
C LEU A 175 2.78 8.98 16.99
N PRO A 176 2.64 9.69 18.12
CA PRO A 176 3.44 9.46 19.31
C PRO A 176 3.34 7.98 19.73
N ALA A 177 4.47 7.28 19.67
CA ALA A 177 4.55 5.88 20.02
C ALA A 177 5.02 5.69 21.47
N TYR A 178 4.54 4.64 22.13
CA TYR A 178 4.94 4.28 23.50
C TYR A 178 6.44 3.93 23.63
N ARG A 179 7.09 3.59 22.51
CA ARG A 179 8.53 3.39 22.39
C ARG A 179 8.99 3.81 21.00
N ALA A 180 10.29 4.04 20.84
CA ALA A 180 10.89 4.30 19.55
C ALA A 180 10.70 3.09 18.60
N PRO A 181 10.51 3.33 17.28
CA PRO A 181 10.55 2.28 16.27
C PRO A 181 11.84 1.45 16.41
N PRO A 182 11.75 0.11 16.43
CA PRO A 182 12.90 -0.75 16.68
C PRO A 182 13.80 -0.96 15.47
N LEU A 183 13.39 -0.53 14.27
CA LEU A 183 14.14 -0.70 13.02
C LEU A 183 14.61 0.65 12.48
N THR A 184 15.77 0.61 11.83
CA THR A 184 16.33 1.76 11.11
C THR A 184 15.84 1.81 9.67
N ASP A 185 16.05 2.96 9.02
CA ASP A 185 15.91 3.13 7.57
C ASP A 185 16.82 2.18 6.78
N LEU A 186 18.03 1.91 7.28
CA LEU A 186 18.94 0.92 6.70
C LEU A 186 18.37 -0.50 6.80
N ASP A 187 17.78 -0.88 7.93
CA ASP A 187 17.09 -2.17 8.08
C ASP A 187 15.93 -2.28 7.08
N ALA A 188 15.15 -1.21 6.91
CA ALA A 188 14.07 -1.13 5.94
C ALA A 188 14.58 -1.37 4.52
N ALA A 189 15.64 -0.67 4.12
CA ALA A 189 16.25 -0.79 2.81
C ALA A 189 16.73 -2.22 2.53
N PHE A 190 17.43 -2.86 3.46
CA PHE A 190 17.88 -4.25 3.30
C PHE A 190 16.71 -5.23 3.17
N ARG A 191 15.58 -4.98 3.85
CA ARG A 191 14.38 -5.81 3.72
C ARG A 191 13.75 -5.65 2.34
N VAL A 192 13.62 -4.42 1.83
CA VAL A 192 13.12 -4.15 0.47
C VAL A 192 14.01 -4.83 -0.58
N LEU A 193 15.33 -4.76 -0.40
CA LEU A 193 16.30 -5.36 -1.33
C LEU A 193 16.43 -6.88 -1.17
N HIS A 194 15.87 -7.49 -0.13
CA HIS A 194 16.08 -8.91 0.16
C HIS A 194 15.73 -9.86 -1.00
N PRO A 195 14.57 -9.74 -1.69
CA PRO A 195 14.26 -10.61 -2.82
C PRO A 195 15.29 -10.53 -3.95
N ILE A 196 15.92 -9.37 -4.12
CA ILE A 196 16.96 -9.11 -5.13
C ILE A 196 18.30 -9.71 -4.67
N LEU A 197 18.76 -9.33 -3.47
CA LEU A 197 20.08 -9.72 -2.95
C LEU A 197 20.18 -11.20 -2.59
N SER A 198 19.06 -11.86 -2.32
CA SER A 198 19.02 -13.30 -2.08
C SER A 198 19.15 -14.15 -3.35
N GLY A 199 19.06 -13.55 -4.55
CA GLY A 199 18.99 -14.28 -5.81
C GLY A 199 17.72 -15.12 -5.94
N SER A 200 16.64 -14.72 -5.26
CA SER A 200 15.38 -15.45 -5.24
C SER A 200 14.60 -15.27 -6.55
N PHE A 201 14.23 -16.38 -7.19
CA PHE A 201 13.33 -16.41 -8.35
C PHE A 201 11.84 -16.44 -7.98
N LYS A 202 11.50 -16.29 -6.69
CA LYS A 202 10.11 -16.24 -6.24
C LYS A 202 9.42 -14.97 -6.73
N TYR A 203 8.13 -15.09 -7.04
CA TYR A 203 7.24 -14.00 -7.40
C TYR A 203 5.88 -14.18 -6.71
N GLY A 204 5.11 -13.10 -6.63
CA GLY A 204 3.78 -13.12 -6.02
C GLY A 204 3.81 -13.41 -4.53
N LYS A 205 4.91 -13.07 -3.84
CA LYS A 205 5.10 -13.30 -2.41
C LYS A 205 5.06 -12.00 -1.62
N LEU A 206 4.64 -12.12 -0.36
CA LEU A 206 4.78 -11.11 0.67
C LEU A 206 5.90 -11.52 1.61
N TYR A 207 6.88 -10.62 1.83
CA TYR A 207 7.98 -10.84 2.75
C TYR A 207 7.86 -9.95 3.98
N LYS A 208 8.17 -10.52 5.15
CA LYS A 208 8.36 -9.80 6.41
C LYS A 208 9.47 -10.47 7.19
N ASN A 209 10.40 -9.69 7.76
CA ASN A 209 11.56 -10.23 8.48
C ASN A 209 12.35 -11.27 7.65
N TYR A 210 12.56 -10.98 6.35
CA TYR A 210 13.27 -11.87 5.41
C TYR A 210 12.60 -13.25 5.20
N LYS A 211 11.32 -13.39 5.54
CA LYS A 211 10.55 -14.62 5.37
C LYS A 211 9.27 -14.36 4.60
N GLU A 212 8.86 -15.35 3.82
CA GLU A 212 7.52 -15.37 3.22
C GLU A 212 6.47 -15.46 4.33
N VAL A 213 5.43 -14.63 4.22
CA VAL A 213 4.29 -14.59 5.14
C VAL A 213 2.99 -14.58 4.35
N ASP A 214 1.90 -14.90 5.05
CA ASP A 214 0.56 -14.83 4.47
C ASP A 214 0.12 -13.37 4.24
N TRP A 215 -0.86 -13.23 3.34
CA TRP A 215 -1.40 -11.96 2.89
C TRP A 215 -2.34 -11.29 3.89
#